data_AF-A0A9X2TL01-F1
#
_entry.id   AF-A0A9X2TL01-F1
#
_cell.length_a   1.000
_cell.length_b   1.000
_cell.length_c   1.000
_cell.angle_alpha   90.00
_cell.angle_beta   90.00
_cell.angle_gamma   90.00
#
_symmetry.space_group_name_H-M   'P 1'
#
loop_
_entity.id
_entity.type
_entity.pdbx_description
1 polymer ?
#
loop_
_entity_poly.entity_id
_entity_poly.type
_entity_poly.pdbx_seq_one_letter_code
_entity_poly.pdbx_strand_id
1 'polypeptide(L)'
;MKPSLKILSAAWHFFAVLRITFFLTLTLGAALLISGRDHGIFVVMLSFILGYASTFYRCRNCHKHVAHIDTFWIAFAHPFATRCIHCSHPIRRPRDE
;
A
#
# COMPACT_ATOMS: atom_id res chain seq x y z
N MET A 1 9.09 20.94 -11.93
CA MET A 1 7.74 20.81 -12.53
C MET A 1 6.76 20.40 -11.43
N LYS A 2 5.70 21.19 -11.18
CA LYS A 2 4.63 20.79 -10.25
C LYS A 2 3.83 19.67 -10.94
N PRO A 3 3.72 18.46 -10.36
CA PRO A 3 2.95 17.39 -10.97
C PRO A 3 1.49 17.82 -11.13
N SER A 4 0.91 17.57 -12.31
CA SER A 4 -0.50 17.87 -12.58
C SER A 4 -1.39 17.17 -11.54
N LEU A 5 -2.41 17.87 -11.07
CA LEU A 5 -3.34 17.40 -10.03
C LEU A 5 -4.04 16.09 -10.43
N LYS A 6 -4.23 15.89 -11.75
CA LYS A 6 -4.72 14.64 -12.34
C LYS A 6 -3.79 13.45 -12.10
N ILE A 7 -2.47 13.65 -12.16
CA ILE A 7 -1.45 12.61 -11.93
C ILE A 7 -1.45 12.21 -10.45
N LEU A 8 -1.55 13.20 -9.55
CA LEU A 8 -1.64 12.94 -8.10
C LEU A 8 -2.92 12.18 -7.74
N SER A 9 -4.03 12.54 -8.36
CA SER A 9 -5.31 11.83 -8.20
C SER A 9 -5.22 10.39 -8.73
N ALA A 10 -4.67 10.18 -9.92
CA ALA A 10 -4.48 8.83 -10.47
C ALA A 10 -3.56 7.97 -9.58
N ALA A 11 -2.44 8.52 -9.12
CA ALA A 11 -1.51 7.85 -8.21
C ALA A 11 -2.20 7.47 -6.88
N TRP A 12 -3.10 8.34 -6.38
CA TRP A 12 -3.89 8.04 -5.20
C TRP A 12 -4.87 6.87 -5.42
N HIS A 13 -5.59 6.85 -6.54
CA HIS A 13 -6.51 5.76 -6.84
C HIS A 13 -5.76 4.44 -7.02
N PHE A 14 -4.63 4.45 -7.70
CA PHE A 14 -3.77 3.28 -7.85
C PHE A 14 -3.28 2.75 -6.49
N PHE A 15 -2.82 3.65 -5.61
CA PHE A 15 -2.47 3.33 -4.24
C PHE A 15 -3.63 2.72 -3.44
N ALA A 16 -4.82 3.31 -3.53
CA ALA A 16 -6.01 2.83 -2.84
C ALA A 16 -6.45 1.44 -3.35
N VAL A 17 -6.44 1.23 -4.67
CA VAL A 17 -6.76 -0.05 -5.30
C VAL A 17 -5.79 -1.12 -4.84
N LEU A 18 -4.47 -0.86 -4.90
CA LEU A 18 -3.45 -1.81 -4.43
C LEU A 18 -3.68 -2.24 -2.97
N ARG A 19 -4.08 -1.31 -2.10
CA ARG A 19 -4.39 -1.62 -0.69
C ARG A 19 -5.66 -2.45 -0.54
N ILE A 20 -6.71 -2.12 -1.26
CA ILE A 20 -7.96 -2.90 -1.22
C ILE A 20 -7.69 -4.31 -1.73
N THR A 21 -6.97 -4.45 -2.84
CA THR A 21 -6.59 -5.76 -3.40
C THR A 21 -5.69 -6.54 -2.46
N PHE A 22 -4.74 -5.89 -1.76
CA PHE A 22 -3.96 -6.52 -0.70
C PHE A 22 -4.87 -7.16 0.36
N PHE A 23 -5.84 -6.42 0.90
CA PHE A 23 -6.73 -6.96 1.92
C PHE A 23 -7.55 -8.13 1.41
N LEU A 24 -8.15 -8.00 0.23
CA LEU A 24 -8.97 -9.05 -0.38
C LEU A 24 -8.17 -10.32 -0.66
N THR A 25 -6.96 -10.18 -1.19
CA THR A 25 -6.09 -11.33 -1.50
C THR A 25 -5.55 -11.97 -0.23
N LEU A 26 -5.21 -11.19 0.80
CA LEU A 26 -4.77 -11.72 2.08
C LEU A 26 -5.89 -12.52 2.77
N THR A 27 -7.12 -11.99 2.86
CA THR A 27 -8.25 -12.71 3.47
C THR A 27 -8.64 -13.94 2.65
N LEU A 28 -8.66 -13.83 1.32
CA LEU A 28 -8.94 -14.98 0.45
C LEU A 28 -7.87 -16.07 0.57
N GLY A 29 -6.59 -15.68 0.56
CA GLY A 29 -5.48 -16.61 0.71
C GLY A 29 -5.49 -17.30 2.07
N ALA A 30 -5.75 -16.56 3.15
CA ALA A 30 -5.92 -17.14 4.48
C ALA A 30 -7.11 -18.10 4.56
N ALA A 31 -8.26 -17.73 3.96
CA ALA A 31 -9.44 -18.60 3.91
C ALA A 31 -9.17 -19.91 3.14
N LEU A 32 -8.42 -19.84 2.03
CA LEU A 32 -8.01 -21.02 1.26
C LEU A 32 -7.11 -21.94 2.11
N LEU A 33 -6.12 -21.38 2.81
CA LEU A 33 -5.24 -22.15 3.70
C LEU A 33 -6.02 -22.82 4.83
N ILE A 34 -6.95 -22.10 5.47
CA ILE A 34 -7.83 -22.66 6.53
C ILE A 34 -8.71 -23.78 5.96
N SER A 35 -9.11 -23.69 4.70
CA SER A 35 -9.89 -24.72 4.00
C SER A 35 -9.05 -25.91 3.50
N GLY A 36 -7.76 -25.98 3.84
CA GLY A 36 -6.86 -27.06 3.42
C GLY A 36 -6.40 -26.98 1.97
N ARG A 37 -6.51 -25.80 1.33
CA ARG A 37 -6.06 -25.56 -0.04
C ARG A 37 -4.69 -24.90 -0.04
N ASP A 38 -3.64 -25.69 -0.22
CA ASP A 38 -2.24 -25.24 -0.14
C ASP A 38 -1.89 -24.14 -1.16
N HIS A 39 -2.57 -24.09 -2.31
CA HIS A 39 -2.38 -23.00 -3.28
C HIS A 39 -2.78 -21.62 -2.72
N GLY A 40 -3.48 -21.56 -1.58
CA GLY A 40 -3.69 -20.33 -0.82
C GLY A 40 -2.40 -19.61 -0.45
N ILE A 41 -1.27 -20.33 -0.31
CA ILE A 41 0.02 -19.72 -0.02
C ILE A 41 0.47 -18.74 -1.11
N PHE A 42 0.23 -19.07 -2.39
CA PHE A 42 0.56 -18.19 -3.50
C PHE A 42 -0.29 -16.92 -3.49
N VAL A 43 -1.56 -17.03 -3.10
CA VAL A 43 -2.47 -15.89 -2.96
C VAL A 43 -2.02 -14.97 -1.82
N VAL A 44 -1.59 -15.55 -0.70
CA VAL A 44 -1.01 -14.79 0.41
C VAL A 44 0.29 -14.10 -0.01
N MET A 45 1.22 -14.80 -0.69
CA MET A 45 2.45 -14.18 -1.20
C MET A 45 2.16 -13.03 -2.17
N LEU A 46 1.19 -13.21 -3.07
CA LEU A 46 0.74 -12.16 -3.99
C LEU A 46 0.22 -10.93 -3.23
N SER A 47 -0.52 -11.13 -2.13
CA SER A 47 -0.96 -10.03 -1.29
C SER A 47 0.24 -9.22 -0.79
N PHE A 48 1.27 -9.87 -0.25
CA PHE A 48 2.45 -9.15 0.25
C PHE A 48 3.15 -8.32 -0.83
N ILE A 49 3.20 -8.82 -2.07
CA ILE A 49 3.73 -8.06 -3.22
C ILE A 49 2.87 -6.82 -3.50
N LEU A 50 1.55 -6.93 -3.49
CA LEU A 50 0.63 -5.80 -3.68
C LEU A 50 0.73 -4.78 -2.54
N GLY A 51 0.82 -5.27 -1.30
CA GLY A 51 1.05 -4.47 -0.10
C GLY A 51 2.36 -3.68 -0.22
N TYR A 52 3.44 -4.33 -0.63
CA TYR A 52 4.73 -3.71 -0.90
C TYR A 52 4.64 -2.66 -2.02
N ALA A 53 3.98 -2.97 -3.14
CA ALA A 53 3.81 -2.03 -4.25
C ALA A 53 3.08 -0.74 -3.80
N SER A 54 2.13 -0.85 -2.87
CA SER A 54 1.41 0.32 -2.34
C SER A 54 2.33 1.30 -1.58
N THR A 55 3.47 0.85 -1.07
CA THR A 55 4.40 1.67 -0.29
C THR A 55 5.13 2.72 -1.11
N PHE A 56 5.26 2.50 -2.43
CA PHE A 56 5.90 3.43 -3.35
C PHE A 56 5.10 4.72 -3.59
N TYR A 57 3.88 4.83 -3.07
CA TYR A 57 3.18 6.10 -3.09
C TYR A 57 4.03 7.18 -2.38
N ARG A 58 4.13 8.38 -2.96
CA ARG A 58 4.92 9.47 -2.37
C ARG A 58 4.04 10.37 -1.51
N CYS A 59 4.48 10.63 -0.29
CA CYS A 59 3.84 11.60 0.59
C CYS A 59 3.86 12.99 -0.03
N ARG A 60 2.73 13.69 0.01
CA ARG A 60 2.60 15.04 -0.57
C ARG A 60 3.40 16.10 0.20
N ASN A 61 3.62 15.90 1.50
CA ASN A 61 4.31 16.85 2.37
C ASN A 61 5.84 16.71 2.30
N CYS A 62 6.35 15.49 2.47
CA CYS A 62 7.81 15.25 2.53
C CYS A 62 8.39 14.67 1.23
N HIS A 63 7.57 14.36 0.23
CA HIS A 63 7.94 13.74 -1.06
C HIS A 63 8.66 12.38 -0.98
N LYS A 64 8.85 11.84 0.23
CA LYS A 64 9.34 10.49 0.48
C LYS A 64 8.23 9.47 0.29
N HIS A 65 8.60 8.22 0.06
CA HIS A 65 7.64 7.11 0.04
C HIS A 65 6.89 7.03 1.37
N VAL A 66 5.59 6.72 1.34
CA VAL A 66 4.76 6.76 2.55
C VAL A 66 5.16 5.70 3.57
N ALA A 67 5.81 4.63 3.14
CA ALA A 67 6.47 3.67 4.01
C ALA A 67 7.97 3.56 3.68
N HIS A 68 8.74 3.19 4.69
CA HIS A 68 10.18 2.93 4.61
C HIS A 68 10.39 1.42 4.51
N ILE A 69 11.22 0.97 3.57
CA ILE A 69 11.83 -0.36 3.60
C ILE A 69 13.28 -0.10 3.99
N ASP A 70 13.60 -0.23 5.28
CA ASP A 70 14.99 -0.15 5.72
C ASP A 70 15.69 -1.43 5.29
N THR A 71 16.94 -1.32 4.84
CA THR A 71 17.69 -2.39 4.13
C THR A 71 17.82 -3.69 4.93
N PHE A 72 17.51 -3.66 6.23
CA PHE A 72 17.66 -4.77 7.17
C PHE A 72 16.38 -5.24 7.84
N TRP A 73 15.25 -4.55 7.66
CA TRP A 73 14.03 -4.93 8.34
C TRP A 73 12.84 -4.80 7.41
N ILE A 74 12.07 -5.88 7.34
CA ILE A 74 10.65 -5.89 7.01
C ILE A 74 9.95 -5.04 8.09
N ALA A 75 10.24 -3.74 8.12
CA ALA A 75 9.40 -2.78 8.81
C ALA A 75 8.11 -2.84 8.02
N PHE A 76 7.17 -3.66 8.53
CA PHE A 76 5.85 -3.82 7.96
C PHE A 76 5.34 -2.42 7.66
N ALA A 77 5.37 -2.06 6.38
CA ALA A 77 4.66 -0.91 5.90
C ALA A 77 3.23 -1.19 6.26
N HIS A 78 2.76 -0.59 7.36
CA HIS A 78 1.46 -0.93 7.90
C HIS A 78 0.50 -0.75 6.72
N PRO A 79 -0.17 -1.82 6.24
CA PRO A 79 -1.02 -1.69 5.06
C PRO A 79 -2.20 -0.74 5.35
N PHE A 80 -2.42 -0.48 6.64
CA PHE A 80 -3.33 0.51 7.22
C PHE A 80 -2.69 1.87 7.54
N ALA A 81 -1.47 2.16 7.10
CA ALA A 81 -0.81 3.43 7.43
C ALA A 81 -1.65 4.58 6.86
N THR A 82 -2.36 5.27 7.74
CA THR A 82 -3.17 6.47 7.45
C THR A 82 -2.31 7.73 7.50
N ARG A 83 -1.04 7.59 7.89
CA ARG A 83 -0.06 8.67 8.04
C ARG A 83 1.28 8.24 7.44
N CYS A 84 2.01 9.21 6.87
CA CYS A 84 3.37 8.97 6.38
C CYS A 84 4.31 8.68 7.55
N ILE A 85 5.15 7.65 7.45
CA ILE A 85 6.07 7.27 8.52
C ILE A 85 7.14 8.35 8.80
N HIS A 86 7.49 9.16 7.80
CA HIS A 86 8.56 10.15 7.92
C HIS A 86 8.12 11.49 8.52
N CYS A 87 6.89 11.93 8.27
CA CYS A 87 6.42 13.25 8.68
C CYS A 87 5.08 13.23 9.39
N SER A 88 4.53 12.04 9.67
CA SER A 88 3.22 11.82 10.29
C SER A 88 2.03 12.48 9.57
N HIS A 89 2.26 13.06 8.38
CA HIS A 89 1.24 13.74 7.62
C HIS A 89 0.18 12.73 7.15
N PRO A 90 -1.12 13.03 7.30
CA PRO A 90 -2.16 12.11 6.89
C PRO A 90 -2.10 11.84 5.38
N ILE A 91 -2.28 10.58 5.03
CA ILE A 91 -2.35 10.07 3.66
C ILE A 91 -3.84 10.17 3.30
N ARG A 92 -4.22 11.18 2.50
CA ARG A 92 -5.61 11.46 2.08
C ARG A 92 -5.68 11.66 0.57
N ARG A 93 -6.86 11.36 0.00
CA ARG A 93 -7.18 11.69 -1.40
C ARG A 93 -6.86 13.17 -1.62
N PRO A 94 -6.11 13.52 -2.69
CA PRO A 94 -5.90 14.92 -3.02
C PRO A 94 -7.28 15.55 -3.26
N ARG A 95 -7.67 16.50 -2.40
CA ARG A 95 -8.77 17.42 -2.68
C ARG A 95 -8.23 18.60 -3.45
N ASP A 96 -9.05 19.07 -4.38
CA ASP A 96 -8.90 20.37 -5.03
C ASP A 96 -9.12 21.43 -3.93
N GLU A 97 -8.03 22.03 -3.45
CA GLU A 97 -8.04 23.33 -2.77
C GLU A 97 -7.42 24.34 -3.73
#